data_AF-A0A956QWY6-F1
#
_entry.id   AF-A0A956QWY6-F1
#
_cell.length_a   1.000
_cell.length_b   1.000
_cell.length_c   1.000
_cell.angle_alpha   90.00
_cell.angle_beta   90.00
_cell.angle_gamma   90.00
#
_symmetry.space_group_name_H-M   'P 1'
#
loop_
_entity.id
_entity.type
_entity.pdbx_description
1 polymer ?
#
loop_
_entity_poly.entity_id
_entity_poly.type
_entity_poly.pdbx_seq_one_letter_code
_entity_poly.pdbx_strand_id
1 'polypeptide(L)'
;MVYKSSHGKGPDIVEKALSAVCYLPMGFFIGIAYILLRGRHSESHYFRFNFYQGTLTQFCIMVLNMGSGLILNTLDSLLNLFAALSPTVVSNVHNGLFWFTQLIMAAVSLFLIYGIIWSFRGKYAEIPYISNAIRHNFR
;
A
#
# COMPACT_ATOMS: atom_id res chain seq x y z
N MET A 1 15.68 -4.11 -11.65
CA MET A 1 16.89 -3.32 -11.99
C MET A 1 17.56 -2.79 -10.71
N VAL A 2 18.89 -2.80 -10.63
CA VAL A 2 19.65 -2.19 -9.51
C VAL A 2 20.10 -0.80 -9.96
N TYR A 3 19.73 0.27 -9.25
CA TYR A 3 20.16 1.63 -9.61
C TYR A 3 21.60 1.85 -9.13
N LYS A 4 22.48 2.28 -10.04
CA LYS A 4 23.69 3.03 -9.70
C LYS A 4 23.29 4.50 -9.78
N SER A 5 23.43 5.24 -8.66
CA SER A 5 23.28 6.70 -8.70
C SER A 5 24.31 7.29 -9.67
N SER A 6 24.08 8.53 -10.15
CA SER A 6 25.01 9.23 -11.05
C SER A 6 26.42 9.45 -10.46
N HIS A 7 26.64 9.05 -9.20
CA HIS A 7 27.90 9.07 -8.47
C HIS A 7 28.50 7.68 -8.22
N GLY A 8 28.01 6.61 -8.87
CA GLY A 8 28.56 5.26 -8.77
C GLY A 8 28.40 4.56 -7.41
N LYS A 9 27.92 5.27 -6.38
CA LYS A 9 27.57 4.74 -5.06
C LYS A 9 26.10 4.34 -5.03
N GLY A 10 25.81 3.15 -4.52
CA GLY A 10 24.43 2.67 -4.33
C GLY A 10 23.62 3.58 -3.38
N PRO A 11 22.30 3.37 -3.27
CA PRO A 11 21.46 4.17 -2.38
C PRO A 11 22.00 4.13 -0.95
N ASP A 12 22.07 5.30 -0.32
CA ASP A 12 22.57 5.46 1.04
C ASP A 12 21.64 4.74 2.04
N ILE A 13 22.16 4.33 3.20
CA ILE A 13 21.40 3.61 4.23
C ILE A 13 20.21 4.45 4.69
N VAL A 14 20.39 5.77 4.76
CA VAL A 14 19.33 6.73 5.08
C VAL A 14 18.22 6.71 4.03
N GLU A 15 18.55 6.66 2.73
CA GLU A 15 17.55 6.59 1.65
C GLU A 15 16.80 5.26 1.64
N LYS A 16 17.47 4.15 1.99
CA LYS A 16 16.83 2.84 2.16
C LYS A 16 15.87 2.81 3.34
N ALA A 17 16.26 3.35 4.48
CA ALA A 17 15.41 3.44 5.66
C ALA A 17 14.18 4.33 5.38
N LEU A 18 14.39 5.51 4.79
CA LEU A 18 13.30 6.42 4.43
C LEU A 18 12.34 5.82 3.41
N SER A 19 12.86 5.15 2.38
CA SER A 19 11.99 4.46 1.42
C SER A 19 11.19 3.32 2.04
N ALA A 20 11.73 2.61 3.04
CA ALA A 20 11.01 1.56 3.75
C ALA A 20 9.89 2.16 4.62
N VAL A 21 10.17 3.29 5.27
CA VAL A 21 9.20 4.03 6.07
C VAL A 21 8.03 4.55 5.22
N CYS A 22 8.25 4.88 3.94
CA CYS A 22 7.17 5.28 3.03
C CYS A 22 6.09 4.19 2.82
N TYR A 23 6.37 2.92 3.12
CA TYR A 23 5.40 1.82 3.06
C TYR A 23 4.64 1.60 4.38
N LEU A 24 5.11 2.17 5.50
CA LEU A 24 4.44 2.06 6.81
C LEU A 24 3.19 2.96 6.87
N PRO A 25 2.19 2.64 7.73
CA PRO A 25 1.08 3.55 7.98
C PRO A 25 1.63 4.92 8.41
N MET A 26 1.20 6.02 7.77
CA MET A 26 1.76 7.38 7.90
C MET A 26 3.05 7.67 7.11
N GLY A 27 3.58 6.70 6.37
CA GLY A 27 4.77 6.84 5.53
C GLY A 27 4.67 7.96 4.49
N PHE A 28 3.45 8.25 4.03
CA PHE A 28 3.15 9.41 3.18
C PHE A 28 3.56 10.75 3.82
N PHE A 29 3.18 10.99 5.08
CA PHE A 29 3.53 12.23 5.79
C PHE A 29 5.03 12.34 6.03
N ILE A 30 5.68 11.21 6.36
CA ILE A 30 7.13 11.16 6.59
C ILE A 30 7.89 11.41 5.28
N GLY A 31 7.42 10.85 4.17
CA GLY A 31 7.98 11.10 2.84
C GLY A 31 7.82 12.55 2.40
N ILE A 32 6.66 13.16 2.63
CA ILE A 32 6.44 14.61 2.36
C ILE A 32 7.35 15.47 3.24
N ALA A 33 7.42 15.20 4.55
CA ALA A 33 8.28 15.93 5.46
C ALA A 33 9.74 15.87 5.00
N TYR A 34 10.19 14.71 4.54
CA TYR A 34 11.54 14.55 3.99
C TYR A 34 11.76 15.37 2.71
N ILE A 35 10.81 15.36 1.77
CA ILE A 35 10.87 16.16 0.53
C ILE A 35 10.93 17.66 0.86
N LEU A 36 10.14 18.12 1.83
CA LEU A 36 10.11 19.51 2.27
C LEU A 36 11.41 19.94 2.96
N LEU A 37 12.01 19.05 3.78
CA LEU A 37 13.25 19.32 4.51
C LEU A 37 14.50 19.31 3.62
N ARG A 38 14.55 18.48 2.57
CA ARG A 38 15.73 18.34 1.68
C ARG A 38 15.74 19.30 0.49
N GLY A 39 14.61 19.97 0.21
CA GLY A 39 14.48 20.94 -0.87
C GLY A 39 14.48 20.34 -2.29
N ARG A 40 14.23 21.20 -3.29
CA ARG A 40 13.88 20.83 -4.69
C ARG A 40 14.96 20.08 -5.50
N HIS A 41 16.17 19.89 -4.95
CA HIS A 41 17.36 19.47 -5.71
C HIS A 41 18.09 18.22 -5.21
N SER A 42 17.70 17.62 -4.08
CA SER A 42 18.47 16.51 -3.45
C SER A 42 17.75 15.15 -3.44
N GLU A 43 16.87 14.91 -4.41
CA GLU A 43 16.03 13.71 -4.40
C GLU A 43 16.53 12.66 -5.39
N SER A 44 17.18 11.65 -4.85
CA SER A 44 17.50 10.39 -5.52
C SER A 44 16.26 9.80 -6.20
N HIS A 45 16.37 9.48 -7.50
CA HIS A 45 15.29 8.83 -8.27
C HIS A 45 14.76 7.56 -7.57
N TYR A 46 15.60 6.91 -6.77
CA TYR A 46 15.26 5.76 -5.95
C TYR A 46 14.23 6.08 -4.86
N PHE A 47 14.44 7.16 -4.11
CA PHE A 47 13.53 7.57 -3.05
C PHE A 47 12.15 7.94 -3.63
N ARG A 48 12.14 8.75 -4.70
CA ARG A 48 10.89 9.14 -5.39
C ARG A 48 10.08 7.94 -5.85
N PHE A 49 10.72 6.96 -6.49
CA PHE A 49 10.01 5.76 -6.96
C PHE A 49 9.35 4.99 -5.81
N ASN A 50 10.08 4.72 -4.72
CA ASN A 50 9.52 3.99 -3.59
C ASN A 50 8.47 4.81 -2.84
N PHE A 51 8.63 6.14 -2.77
CA PHE A 51 7.62 7.04 -2.21
C PHE A 51 6.31 7.00 -3.01
N TYR A 52 6.36 7.15 -4.33
CA TYR A 52 5.17 7.05 -5.18
C TYR A 52 4.52 5.67 -5.11
N GLN A 53 5.33 4.61 -5.10
CA GLN A 53 4.82 3.24 -5.01
C GLN A 53 4.17 2.97 -3.66
N GLY A 54 4.81 3.32 -2.55
CA GLY A 54 4.24 3.19 -1.21
C GLY A 54 2.94 3.98 -1.08
N THR A 55 2.93 5.24 -1.55
CA THR A 55 1.73 6.09 -1.54
C THR A 55 0.59 5.49 -2.35
N LEU A 56 0.86 5.02 -3.57
CA LEU A 56 -0.18 4.46 -4.44
C LEU A 56 -0.69 3.12 -3.89
N THR A 57 0.17 2.28 -3.35
CA THR A 57 -0.26 1.03 -2.69
C THR A 57 -1.12 1.32 -1.45
N GLN A 58 -0.75 2.29 -0.62
CA GLN A 58 -1.58 2.69 0.53
C GLN A 58 -2.91 3.30 0.10
N PHE A 59 -2.92 4.11 -0.95
CA PHE A 59 -4.14 4.65 -1.53
C PHE A 59 -5.07 3.53 -2.03
N CYS A 60 -4.53 2.53 -2.75
CA CYS A 60 -5.30 1.35 -3.15
C CYS A 60 -5.88 0.59 -1.95
N ILE A 61 -5.11 0.40 -0.89
CA ILE A 61 -5.60 -0.25 0.35
C ILE A 61 -6.72 0.57 0.98
N MET A 62 -6.59 1.89 1.03
CA MET A 62 -7.62 2.78 1.57
C MET A 62 -8.92 2.67 0.76
N VAL A 63 -8.83 2.74 -0.58
CA VAL A 63 -9.99 2.59 -1.47
C VAL A 63 -10.65 1.22 -1.31
N LEU A 64 -9.86 0.15 -1.21
CA LEU A 64 -10.37 -1.20 -0.97
C LEU A 64 -11.06 -1.30 0.40
N ASN A 65 -10.51 -0.69 1.44
CA ASN A 65 -11.10 -0.72 2.79
C ASN A 65 -12.42 0.05 2.85
N MET A 66 -12.47 1.24 2.24
CA MET A 66 -13.70 2.02 2.16
C MET A 66 -14.76 1.31 1.31
N GLY A 67 -14.35 0.74 0.18
CA GLY A 67 -15.24 -0.01 -0.71
C GLY A 67 -15.79 -1.28 -0.06
N SER A 68 -14.96 -2.06 0.62
CA SER A 68 -15.39 -3.27 1.32
C SER A 68 -16.33 -2.94 2.47
N GLY A 69 -16.07 -1.87 3.24
CA GLY A 69 -16.96 -1.40 4.30
C GLY A 69 -18.35 -1.02 3.78
N LEU A 70 -18.44 -0.30 2.66
CA LEU A 70 -19.72 0.05 2.04
C LEU A 70 -20.50 -1.18 1.56
N ILE A 71 -19.81 -2.14 0.93
CA ILE A 71 -20.43 -3.39 0.46
C ILE A 71 -20.95 -4.21 1.64
N LEU A 72 -20.12 -4.42 2.67
CA LEU A 72 -20.52 -5.16 3.88
C LEU A 72 -21.72 -4.51 4.55
N ASN A 73 -21.70 -3.20 4.79
CA ASN A 73 -22.82 -2.50 5.42
C ASN A 73 -24.12 -2.63 4.61
N THR A 74 -24.04 -2.59 3.28
CA THR A 74 -25.21 -2.76 2.41
C THR A 74 -25.73 -4.19 2.46
N LEU A 75 -24.83 -5.18 2.38
CA LEU A 75 -25.18 -6.60 2.48
C LEU A 75 -25.77 -6.94 3.86
N ASP A 76 -25.21 -6.40 4.93
CA ASP A 76 -25.70 -6.60 6.29
C ASP A 76 -27.09 -6.01 6.48
N SER A 77 -27.32 -4.83 5.92
CA SER A 77 -28.65 -4.21 5.94
C SER A 77 -29.69 -5.07 5.21
N LEU A 78 -29.32 -5.67 4.08
CA LEU A 78 -30.19 -6.58 3.33
C LEU A 78 -30.41 -7.90 4.08
N LEU A 79 -29.37 -8.48 4.66
CA LEU A 79 -29.44 -9.73 5.41
C LEU A 79 -30.29 -9.59 6.69
N ASN A 80 -30.23 -8.43 7.34
CA ASN A 80 -31.03 -8.13 8.53
C ASN A 80 -32.55 -8.09 8.25
N LEU A 81 -32.98 -7.83 7.00
CA LEU A 81 -34.40 -7.92 6.63
C LEU A 81 -34.93 -9.37 6.71
N PHE A 82 -34.05 -10.36 6.58
CA PHE A 82 -34.38 -11.79 6.67
C PHE A 82 -34.02 -12.41 8.03
N ALA A 83 -33.42 -11.64 8.93
CA ALA A 83 -32.98 -12.11 10.24
C ALA A 83 -34.13 -12.62 11.12
N ALA A 84 -35.35 -12.13 10.91
CA ALA A 84 -36.54 -12.60 11.61
C ALA A 84 -36.91 -14.06 11.27
N LEU A 85 -36.50 -14.57 10.11
CA LEU A 85 -36.83 -15.92 9.63
C LEU A 85 -35.78 -16.96 10.02
N SER A 86 -34.50 -16.59 10.06
CA SER A 86 -33.40 -17.51 10.41
C SER A 86 -32.15 -16.78 10.92
N PRO A 87 -32.14 -16.33 12.19
CA PRO A 87 -31.06 -15.49 12.72
C PRO A 87 -29.70 -16.19 12.71
N THR A 88 -29.66 -17.51 12.90
CA THR A 88 -28.42 -18.31 12.87
C THR A 88 -27.79 -18.34 11.48
N VAL A 89 -28.60 -18.43 10.42
CA VAL A 89 -28.09 -18.47 9.03
C VAL A 89 -27.54 -17.10 8.64
N VAL A 90 -28.27 -16.03 8.98
CA VAL A 90 -27.83 -14.65 8.75
C VAL A 90 -26.51 -14.35 9.46
N SER A 91 -26.35 -14.75 10.72
CA SER A 91 -25.10 -14.57 11.46
C SER A 91 -23.92 -15.31 10.84
N ASN A 92 -24.12 -16.55 10.39
CA ASN A 92 -23.06 -17.32 9.73
C ASN A 92 -22.63 -16.71 8.40
N VAL A 93 -23.58 -16.20 7.60
CA VAL A 93 -23.29 -15.51 6.34
C VAL A 93 -22.53 -14.20 6.58
N HIS A 94 -22.97 -13.40 7.56
CA HIS A 94 -22.28 -12.17 7.96
C HIS A 94 -20.83 -12.45 8.39
N ASN A 95 -20.64 -13.42 9.30
CA ASN A 95 -19.31 -13.80 9.76
C ASN A 95 -18.43 -14.31 8.60
N GLY A 96 -18.99 -15.11 7.68
CA GLY A 96 -18.28 -15.58 6.49
C GLY A 96 -17.80 -14.44 5.58
N LEU A 97 -18.67 -13.47 5.30
CA LEU A 97 -18.34 -12.29 4.50
C LEU A 97 -17.28 -11.42 5.20
N PHE A 98 -17.41 -11.22 6.51
CA PHE A 98 -16.42 -10.49 7.30
C PHE A 98 -15.05 -11.16 7.22
N TRP A 99 -14.95 -12.47 7.50
CA TRP A 99 -13.68 -13.19 7.42
C TRP A 99 -13.08 -13.19 6.01
N PHE A 100 -13.91 -13.32 4.98
CA PHE A 100 -13.46 -13.27 3.59
C PHE A 100 -12.83 -11.92 3.24
N THR A 101 -13.48 -10.82 3.60
CA THR A 101 -12.94 -9.47 3.36
C THR A 101 -11.65 -9.23 4.15
N GLN A 102 -11.56 -9.69 5.41
CA GLN A 102 -10.33 -9.61 6.20
C GLN A 102 -9.17 -10.39 5.56
N LEU A 103 -9.44 -11.56 4.98
CA LEU A 103 -8.43 -12.37 4.30
C LEU A 103 -7.89 -11.66 3.05
N ILE A 104 -8.76 -11.03 2.27
CA ILE A 104 -8.34 -10.21 1.11
C ILE A 104 -7.50 -9.03 1.58
N MET A 105 -7.92 -8.32 2.62
CA MET A 105 -7.16 -7.18 3.16
C MET A 105 -5.79 -7.61 3.69
N ALA A 106 -5.70 -8.75 4.37
CA ALA A 106 -4.44 -9.34 4.80
C ALA A 106 -3.55 -9.69 3.61
N ALA A 107 -4.09 -10.31 2.56
CA ALA A 107 -3.35 -10.64 1.35
C ALA A 107 -2.80 -9.38 0.65
N VAL A 108 -3.58 -8.30 0.57
CA VAL A 108 -3.12 -7.03 -0.02
C VAL A 108 -2.06 -6.36 0.86
N SER A 109 -2.18 -6.46 2.19
CA SER A 109 -1.19 -5.89 3.13
C SER A 109 0.19 -6.53 3.00
N LEU A 110 0.28 -7.80 2.55
CA LEU A 110 1.56 -8.46 2.27
C LEU A 110 2.36 -7.74 1.18
N PHE A 111 1.72 -7.05 0.23
CA PHE A 111 2.44 -6.26 -0.77
C PHE A 111 3.18 -5.06 -0.16
N LEU A 112 2.70 -4.50 0.96
CA LEU A 112 3.44 -3.47 1.69
C LEU A 112 4.69 -4.06 2.33
N ILE A 113 4.58 -5.23 2.97
CA ILE A 113 5.71 -5.93 3.57
C ILE A 113 6.76 -6.29 2.50
N TYR A 114 6.31 -6.77 1.35
CA TYR A 114 7.18 -6.99 0.20
C TYR A 114 7.90 -5.71 -0.23
N GLY A 115 7.19 -4.59 -0.33
CA GLY A 115 7.77 -3.27 -0.63
C GLY A 115 8.86 -2.85 0.37
N ILE A 116 8.61 -3.03 1.67
CA ILE A 116 9.55 -2.75 2.76
C ILE A 116 10.83 -3.59 2.60
N ILE A 117 10.70 -4.90 2.41
CA ILE A 117 11.86 -5.81 2.29
C ILE A 117 12.72 -5.43 1.08
N TRP A 118 12.10 -5.12 -0.05
CA TRP A 118 12.82 -4.75 -1.27
C TRP A 118 13.46 -3.36 -1.19
N SER A 119 12.81 -2.43 -0.49
CA SER A 119 13.37 -1.13 -0.16
C SER A 119 14.63 -1.24 0.71
N PHE A 120 14.63 -2.08 1.75
CA PHE A 120 15.85 -2.33 2.54
C PHE A 120 16.99 -2.95 1.72
N ARG A 121 16.67 -3.74 0.69
CA ARG A 121 17.68 -4.30 -0.23
C ARG A 121 18.24 -3.27 -1.21
N GLY A 122 17.76 -2.03 -1.22
CA GLY A 122 18.18 -1.02 -2.18
C GLY A 122 17.75 -1.33 -3.61
N LYS A 123 16.75 -2.21 -3.78
CA LYS A 123 16.22 -2.62 -5.08
C LYS A 123 14.84 -2.01 -5.27
N TYR A 124 14.45 -1.78 -6.51
CA TYR A 124 13.08 -1.40 -6.82
C TYR A 124 12.17 -2.61 -6.59
N ALA A 125 11.18 -2.46 -5.71
CA ALA A 125 10.12 -3.45 -5.57
C ALA A 125 9.26 -3.39 -6.84
N GLU A 126 9.23 -4.43 -7.66
CA GLU A 126 8.32 -4.49 -8.81
C GLU A 126 6.98 -5.03 -8.32
N ILE A 127 6.13 -4.15 -7.79
CA ILE A 127 4.73 -4.53 -7.54
C ILE A 127 4.03 -4.56 -8.91
N PRO A 128 3.42 -5.70 -9.30
CA PRO A 128 2.73 -5.82 -10.58
C PRO A 128 1.65 -4.75 -10.71
N TYR A 129 1.44 -4.24 -11.92
CA TYR A 129 0.56 -3.12 -12.27
C TYR A 129 0.99 -1.73 -11.74
N ILE A 130 1.35 -1.60 -10.45
CA ILE A 130 1.75 -0.31 -9.85
C ILE A 130 3.10 0.16 -10.40
N SER A 131 4.09 -0.73 -10.50
CA SER A 131 5.43 -0.39 -11.01
C SER A 131 5.38 0.07 -12.48
N ASN A 132 4.46 -0.46 -13.29
CA ASN A 132 4.32 -0.09 -14.70
C ASN A 132 3.67 1.29 -14.87
N ALA A 133 2.65 1.60 -14.07
CA ALA A 133 2.00 2.91 -14.07
C ALA A 133 2.98 4.05 -13.68
N ILE A 134 3.86 3.79 -12.72
CA ILE A 134 4.89 4.76 -12.29
C ILE A 134 5.95 4.92 -13.38
N ARG A 135 6.47 3.84 -13.95
CA ARG A 135 7.48 3.93 -15.04
C ARG A 135 6.98 4.66 -16.27
N HIS A 136 5.68 4.59 -16.58
CA HIS A 136 5.10 5.33 -17.70
C HIS A 136 5.06 6.85 -17.43
N ASN A 137 4.83 7.27 -16.18
CA ASN A 137 4.80 8.69 -15.80
C ASN A 137 6.19 9.31 -15.54
N PHE A 138 7.23 8.49 -15.44
CA PHE A 138 8.62 8.92 -15.21
C PHE A 138 9.49 8.88 -16.48
N ARG A 139 8.89 8.71 -17.67
CA ARG A 139 9.56 8.84 -18.97
C ARG A 139 9.69 10.29 -19.41
#